data_AF-A0A7W7ZR38-F1
#
_entry.id   AF-A0A7W7ZR38-F1
#
_cell.length_a   1.000
_cell.length_b   1.000
_cell.length_c   1.000
_cell.angle_alpha   90.00
_cell.angle_beta   90.00
_cell.angle_gamma   90.00
#
_symmetry.space_group_name_H-M   'P 1'
#
loop_
_entity.id
_entity.type
_entity.pdbx_description
1 polymer ?
#
loop_
_entity_poly.entity_id
_entity_poly.type
_entity_poly.pdbx_seq_one_letter_code
_entity_poly.pdbx_strand_id
1 'polypeptide(L)'
;MQGESTAELEQRSAAKSAAALSSLMAALAITLLKLITGVLTGSLGMLSEAAHSAIDLIASAITLMTVRVSDRPADEQHNYGHGKLENLSAALETIIMVASCVWITIEAVQRILHHKHLELRWSVWPFLVLMLSMAVDFTRSRTLHRIAEEQRSEALEADALHFGTDLWSAGAVFLGLLATFIGEQLHLPGLEYADPIAALAVAVIILCVTWKLARRTLDSLLDATPPEAREQIRHDLIQNLEATDGILYVKRVRVRRGGSDYFVDLTLGLPRNLTFQRAEQIGFAATTAVQKLLPGADVVIHTVPVAALRESVFDRVRAVAARSNLAIHDVSVQQYDGALHVEQHLEVPETMSLREAHDIATHLEAEMRREVPGIATVLTHIESEPATIAHPAQIGATENLTKQLLATALIFPEIIDIHEITVTRGHGGSASSVQVNCHCTLPDDLPMSRVHEVITEFESEFRLHHPQVSRVLIHPEPATDNRR
;
A
#
# COMPACT_ATOMS: atom_id res chain seq x y z
N MET A 1 5.29 14.81 -14.04
CA MET A 1 5.86 14.00 -15.14
C MET A 1 5.28 14.52 -16.44
N GLN A 2 6.10 15.11 -17.31
CA GLN A 2 5.69 15.52 -18.66
C GLN A 2 5.42 14.26 -19.48
N GLY A 3 4.26 14.22 -20.15
CA GLY A 3 3.84 13.06 -20.95
C GLY A 3 4.76 12.85 -22.14
N GLU A 4 5.47 11.73 -22.15
CA GLU A 4 6.10 11.20 -23.36
C GLU A 4 4.99 10.89 -24.38
N SER A 5 5.20 11.30 -25.64
CA SER A 5 4.26 11.04 -26.73
C SER A 5 4.10 9.53 -26.91
N THR A 6 2.88 9.03 -27.17
CA THR A 6 2.62 7.61 -27.46
C THR A 6 3.51 7.07 -28.58
N ALA A 7 3.90 7.91 -29.54
CA ALA A 7 4.84 7.57 -30.61
C ALA A 7 6.28 7.35 -30.11
N GLU A 8 6.75 8.12 -29.11
CA GLU A 8 8.08 7.94 -28.51
C GLU A 8 8.16 6.67 -27.64
N LEU A 9 7.06 6.36 -26.94
CA LEU A 9 6.90 5.11 -26.19
C LEU A 9 6.87 3.89 -27.12
N GLU A 10 6.14 3.96 -28.23
CA GLU A 10 6.13 2.91 -29.27
C GLU A 10 7.49 2.75 -29.94
N GLN A 11 8.18 3.85 -30.26
CA GLN A 11 9.49 3.82 -30.91
C GLN A 11 10.59 3.26 -29.97
N ARG A 12 10.53 3.57 -28.68
CA ARG A 12 11.38 2.95 -27.63
C ARG A 12 11.06 1.47 -27.44
N SER A 13 9.78 1.09 -27.46
CA SER A 13 9.33 -0.32 -27.35
C SER A 13 9.80 -1.16 -28.56
N ALA A 14 9.72 -0.59 -29.77
CA ALA A 14 10.19 -1.23 -31.00
C ALA A 14 11.73 -1.38 -31.02
N ALA A 15 12.48 -0.36 -30.59
CA ALA A 15 13.93 -0.44 -30.47
C ALA A 15 14.39 -1.47 -29.42
N LYS A 16 13.70 -1.54 -28.26
CA LYS A 16 13.94 -2.58 -27.24
C LYS A 16 13.65 -3.99 -27.77
N SER A 17 12.54 -4.16 -28.50
CA SER A 17 12.18 -5.45 -29.10
C SER A 17 13.17 -5.91 -30.17
N ALA A 18 13.68 -4.98 -30.99
CA ALA A 18 14.70 -5.28 -31.99
C ALA A 18 16.06 -5.64 -31.36
N ALA A 19 16.45 -4.96 -30.28
CA ALA A 19 17.67 -5.27 -29.53
C ALA A 19 17.57 -6.61 -28.78
N ALA A 20 16.41 -6.93 -28.21
CA ALA A 20 16.17 -8.23 -27.57
C ALA A 20 16.21 -9.37 -28.60
N LEU A 21 15.63 -9.18 -29.78
CA LEU A 21 15.65 -10.16 -30.85
C LEU A 21 17.05 -10.38 -31.44
N SER A 22 17.83 -9.30 -31.64
CA SER A 22 19.20 -9.41 -32.12
C SER A 22 20.12 -10.09 -31.11
N SER A 23 19.94 -9.82 -29.81
CA SER A 23 20.62 -10.50 -28.71
C SER A 23 20.28 -12.00 -28.67
N LEU A 24 19.00 -12.36 -28.82
CA LEU A 24 18.55 -13.76 -28.84
C LEU A 24 19.13 -14.53 -30.04
N MET A 25 19.16 -13.91 -31.21
CA MET A 25 19.76 -14.49 -32.42
C MET A 25 21.27 -14.69 -32.27
N ALA A 26 21.97 -13.73 -31.64
CA ALA A 26 23.40 -13.85 -31.36
C ALA A 26 23.68 -14.99 -30.35
N ALA A 27 22.89 -15.09 -29.28
CA ALA A 27 23.00 -16.17 -28.29
C ALA A 27 22.74 -17.55 -28.92
N LEU A 28 21.72 -17.65 -29.78
CA LEU A 28 21.43 -18.88 -30.53
C LEU A 28 22.60 -19.27 -31.45
N ALA A 29 23.16 -18.30 -32.19
CA ALA A 29 24.29 -18.55 -33.10
C ALA A 29 25.54 -19.02 -32.34
N ILE A 30 25.88 -18.37 -31.22
CA ILE A 30 27.02 -18.77 -30.37
C ILE A 30 26.80 -20.15 -29.77
N THR A 31 25.61 -20.43 -29.25
CA THR A 31 25.27 -21.74 -28.68
C THR A 31 25.42 -22.86 -29.70
N LEU A 32 24.91 -22.66 -30.93
CA LEU A 32 25.03 -23.63 -32.01
C LEU A 32 26.52 -23.84 -32.40
N LEU A 33 27.29 -22.76 -32.45
CA LEU A 33 28.72 -22.83 -32.77
C LEU A 33 29.52 -23.58 -31.69
N LYS A 34 29.24 -23.33 -30.40
CA LYS A 34 29.82 -24.07 -29.27
C LYS A 34 29.46 -25.55 -29.34
N LEU A 35 28.19 -25.88 -29.61
CA LEU A 35 27.71 -27.26 -29.69
C LEU A 35 28.38 -28.02 -30.85
N ILE A 36 28.38 -27.46 -32.06
CA ILE A 36 29.03 -28.07 -33.22
C ILE A 36 30.52 -28.30 -32.93
N THR A 37 31.18 -27.30 -32.35
CA THR A 37 32.60 -27.39 -32.03
C THR A 37 32.88 -28.43 -30.94
N GLY A 38 32.05 -28.50 -29.90
CA GLY A 38 32.17 -29.51 -28.83
C GLY A 38 31.99 -30.93 -29.34
N VAL A 39 30.99 -31.17 -30.21
CA VAL A 39 30.74 -32.49 -30.80
C VAL A 39 31.87 -32.89 -31.76
N LEU A 40 32.35 -31.97 -32.60
CA LEU A 40 33.42 -32.24 -33.56
C LEU A 40 34.78 -32.47 -32.91
N THR A 41 35.05 -31.81 -31.76
CA THR A 41 36.34 -31.91 -31.06
C THR A 41 36.35 -32.90 -29.90
N GLY A 42 35.19 -33.33 -29.42
CA GLY A 42 35.06 -34.26 -28.29
C GLY A 42 35.34 -33.65 -26.91
N SER A 43 35.62 -32.34 -26.83
CA SER A 43 35.90 -31.64 -25.56
C SER A 43 34.69 -31.64 -24.63
N LEU A 44 34.88 -32.05 -23.37
CA LEU A 44 33.80 -32.01 -22.38
C LEU A 44 33.54 -30.57 -21.95
N GLY A 45 34.60 -29.79 -21.73
CA GLY A 45 34.49 -28.39 -21.35
C GLY A 45 33.68 -27.59 -22.36
N MET A 46 33.94 -27.78 -23.67
CA MET A 46 33.17 -27.11 -24.72
C MET A 46 31.71 -27.59 -24.79
N LEU A 47 31.45 -28.90 -24.60
CA LEU A 47 30.08 -29.42 -24.55
C LEU A 47 29.31 -28.92 -23.31
N SER A 48 29.99 -28.80 -22.17
CA SER A 48 29.44 -28.22 -20.93
C SER A 48 29.06 -26.76 -21.12
N GLU A 49 29.96 -25.98 -21.73
CA GLU A 49 29.74 -24.57 -22.06
C GLU A 49 28.61 -24.39 -23.09
N ALA A 50 28.52 -25.28 -24.09
CA ALA A 50 27.42 -25.30 -25.04
C ALA A 50 26.07 -25.63 -24.39
N ALA A 51 26.04 -26.60 -23.48
CA ALA A 51 24.84 -26.99 -22.74
C ALA A 51 24.37 -25.84 -21.84
N HIS A 52 25.29 -25.18 -21.13
CA HIS A 52 25.00 -24.00 -20.32
C HIS A 52 24.36 -22.88 -21.17
N SER A 53 24.99 -22.46 -22.27
CA SER A 53 24.42 -21.45 -23.16
C SER A 53 23.06 -21.84 -23.77
N ALA A 54 22.82 -23.14 -24.02
CA ALA A 54 21.53 -23.62 -24.51
C ALA A 54 20.42 -23.50 -23.47
N ILE A 55 20.74 -23.76 -22.19
CA ILE A 55 19.80 -23.59 -21.08
C ILE A 55 19.47 -22.12 -20.89
N ASP A 56 20.48 -21.24 -20.92
CA ASP A 56 20.27 -19.79 -20.79
C ASP A 56 19.41 -19.25 -21.93
N LEU A 57 19.56 -19.80 -23.14
CA LEU A 57 18.72 -19.47 -24.29
C LEU A 57 17.26 -19.89 -24.07
N ILE A 58 17.04 -21.13 -23.61
CA ILE A 58 15.71 -21.65 -23.29
C ILE A 58 15.08 -20.85 -22.15
N ALA A 59 15.84 -20.57 -21.09
CA ALA A 59 15.43 -19.77 -19.94
C ALA A 59 15.03 -18.36 -20.38
N SER A 60 15.86 -17.69 -21.18
CA SER A 60 15.56 -16.38 -21.76
C SER A 60 14.27 -16.38 -22.59
N ALA A 61 14.02 -17.46 -23.34
CA ALA A 61 12.79 -17.61 -24.11
C ALA A 61 11.55 -17.81 -23.20
N ILE A 62 11.67 -18.64 -22.16
CA ILE A 62 10.62 -18.85 -21.16
C ILE A 62 10.32 -17.54 -20.44
N THR A 63 11.34 -16.80 -20.00
CA THR A 63 11.21 -15.50 -19.34
C THR A 63 10.53 -14.49 -20.26
N LEU A 64 10.92 -14.40 -21.54
CA LEU A 64 10.28 -13.51 -22.50
C LEU A 64 8.79 -13.82 -22.69
N MET A 65 8.43 -15.10 -22.77
CA MET A 65 7.03 -15.51 -22.83
C MET A 65 6.29 -15.18 -21.54
N THR A 66 6.93 -15.40 -20.40
CA THR A 66 6.33 -15.26 -19.08
C THR A 66 6.09 -13.80 -18.71
N VAL A 67 7.03 -12.89 -18.98
CA VAL A 67 6.87 -11.44 -18.74
C VAL A 67 5.60 -10.92 -19.42
N ARG A 68 5.36 -11.28 -20.68
CA ARG A 68 4.14 -10.87 -21.42
C ARG A 68 2.84 -11.38 -20.79
N VAL A 69 2.89 -12.52 -20.11
CA VAL A 69 1.71 -13.07 -19.42
C VAL A 69 1.60 -12.54 -17.99
N SER A 70 2.73 -12.27 -17.33
CA SER A 70 2.85 -11.72 -15.99
C SER A 70 2.23 -10.32 -15.88
N ASP A 71 2.41 -9.51 -16.93
CA ASP A 71 1.86 -8.14 -17.02
C ASP A 71 0.33 -8.10 -17.26
N ARG A 72 -0.33 -9.27 -17.36
CA ARG A 72 -1.79 -9.30 -17.50
C ARG A 72 -2.45 -8.92 -16.18
N PRO A 73 -3.48 -8.04 -16.22
CA PRO A 73 -4.22 -7.65 -15.02
C PRO A 73 -4.93 -8.87 -14.40
N ALA A 74 -5.45 -8.67 -13.19
CA ALA A 74 -6.25 -9.68 -12.50
C ALA A 74 -7.46 -10.13 -13.34
N ASP A 75 -7.74 -11.43 -13.30
CA ASP A 75 -8.92 -12.06 -13.92
C ASP A 75 -9.70 -12.86 -12.87
N GLU A 76 -10.84 -13.44 -13.25
CA GLU A 76 -11.72 -14.18 -12.32
C GLU A 76 -11.06 -15.42 -11.69
N GLN A 77 -10.04 -15.99 -12.33
CA GLN A 77 -9.30 -17.16 -11.82
C GLN A 77 -8.07 -16.73 -11.01
N HIS A 78 -7.55 -15.52 -11.25
CA HIS A 78 -6.34 -14.95 -10.68
C HIS A 78 -6.62 -13.52 -10.17
N ASN A 79 -7.34 -13.43 -9.05
CA ASN A 79 -7.77 -12.15 -8.46
C ASN A 79 -6.62 -11.21 -8.04
N TYR A 80 -5.40 -11.74 -7.89
CA TYR A 80 -4.19 -10.96 -7.57
C TYR A 80 -3.28 -10.75 -8.80
N GLY A 81 -3.76 -11.07 -10.00
CA GLY A 81 -2.99 -10.97 -11.22
C GLY A 81 -2.04 -12.15 -11.46
N HIS A 82 -1.22 -11.99 -12.50
CA HIS A 82 -0.36 -13.03 -13.04
C HIS A 82 1.12 -12.88 -12.64
N GLY A 83 1.44 -11.89 -11.79
CA GLY A 83 2.80 -11.53 -11.39
C GLY A 83 3.65 -12.70 -10.85
N LYS A 84 3.01 -13.72 -10.24
CA LYS A 84 3.73 -14.91 -9.72
C LYS A 84 4.24 -15.85 -10.82
N LEU A 85 3.78 -15.72 -12.06
CA LEU A 85 4.28 -16.53 -13.16
C LEU A 85 5.77 -16.27 -13.42
N GLU A 86 6.24 -15.04 -13.27
CA GLU A 86 7.67 -14.69 -13.38
C GLU A 86 8.54 -15.45 -12.35
N ASN A 87 8.04 -15.54 -11.11
CA ASN A 87 8.70 -16.34 -10.07
C ASN A 87 8.69 -17.83 -10.42
N LEU A 88 7.60 -18.32 -11.02
CA LEU A 88 7.48 -19.72 -11.45
C LEU A 88 8.44 -20.05 -12.60
N SER A 89 8.61 -19.15 -13.57
CA SER A 89 9.61 -19.33 -14.65
C SER A 89 11.02 -19.35 -14.10
N ALA A 90 11.36 -18.44 -13.17
CA ALA A 90 12.66 -18.43 -12.52
C ALA A 90 12.92 -19.72 -11.70
N ALA A 91 11.87 -20.30 -11.11
CA ALA A 91 11.98 -21.56 -10.38
C ALA A 91 12.25 -22.74 -11.34
N LEU A 92 11.56 -22.77 -12.47
CA LEU A 92 11.78 -23.78 -13.52
C LEU A 92 13.20 -23.67 -14.09
N GLU A 93 13.67 -22.46 -14.38
CA GLU A 93 15.04 -22.19 -14.83
C GLU A 93 16.08 -22.71 -13.83
N THR A 94 15.89 -22.39 -12.55
CA THR A 94 16.75 -22.89 -11.46
C THR A 94 16.83 -24.43 -11.46
N ILE A 95 15.70 -25.11 -11.66
CA ILE A 95 15.65 -26.59 -11.72
C ILE A 95 16.46 -27.12 -12.90
N ILE A 96 16.30 -26.52 -14.09
CA ILE A 96 17.02 -26.93 -15.30
C ILE A 96 18.54 -26.71 -15.11
N MET A 97 18.93 -25.59 -14.50
CA MET A 97 20.34 -25.28 -14.23
C MET A 97 20.97 -26.26 -13.23
N VAL A 98 20.27 -26.62 -12.14
CA VAL A 98 20.73 -27.66 -11.20
C VAL A 98 20.86 -29.01 -11.90
N ALA A 99 19.87 -29.43 -12.70
CA ALA A 99 19.91 -30.70 -13.42
C ALA A 99 21.13 -30.78 -14.35
N SER A 100 21.47 -29.66 -14.97
CA SER A 100 22.59 -29.56 -15.90
C SER A 100 23.94 -29.58 -15.19
N CYS A 101 24.06 -28.92 -14.04
CA CYS A 101 25.23 -29.04 -13.17
C CYS A 101 25.47 -30.49 -12.72
N VAL A 102 24.40 -31.21 -12.37
CA VAL A 102 24.48 -32.63 -12.00
C VAL A 102 24.95 -33.47 -13.19
N TRP A 103 24.39 -33.26 -14.38
CA TRP A 103 24.81 -33.94 -15.60
C TRP A 103 26.29 -33.72 -15.93
N ILE A 104 26.74 -32.46 -15.95
CA ILE A 104 28.15 -32.09 -16.21
C ILE A 104 29.07 -32.75 -15.19
N THR A 105 28.69 -32.74 -13.92
CA THR A 105 29.45 -33.37 -12.83
C THR A 105 29.57 -34.88 -13.05
N ILE A 106 28.48 -35.57 -13.41
CA ILE A 106 28.50 -37.01 -13.70
C ILE A 106 29.42 -37.31 -14.88
N GLU A 107 29.31 -36.58 -15.99
CA GLU A 107 30.15 -36.77 -17.18
C GLU A 107 31.64 -36.49 -16.89
N ALA A 108 31.95 -35.42 -16.16
CA ALA A 108 33.32 -35.08 -15.77
C ALA A 108 33.95 -36.17 -14.89
N VAL A 109 33.21 -36.65 -13.88
CA VAL A 109 33.65 -37.74 -13.00
C VAL A 109 33.80 -39.05 -13.78
N GLN A 110 32.87 -39.38 -14.68
CA GLN A 110 32.97 -40.57 -15.52
C GLN A 110 34.21 -40.54 -16.43
N ARG A 111 34.55 -39.39 -17.02
CA ARG A 111 35.76 -39.24 -17.84
C ARG A 111 37.03 -39.39 -17.03
N ILE A 112 37.08 -38.82 -15.83
CA ILE A 112 38.24 -38.96 -14.92
C ILE A 112 38.44 -40.44 -14.52
N LEU A 113 37.35 -41.16 -14.20
CA LEU A 113 37.43 -42.54 -13.72
C LEU A 113 37.68 -43.58 -14.83
N HIS A 114 37.00 -43.46 -15.97
CA HIS A 114 37.03 -44.49 -17.02
C HIS A 114 38.13 -44.29 -18.08
N HIS A 115 38.99 -43.27 -17.96
CA HIS A 115 40.09 -43.00 -18.90
C HIS A 115 39.64 -43.08 -20.36
N LYS A 116 38.45 -42.55 -20.68
CA LYS A 116 38.02 -42.46 -22.08
C LYS A 116 38.97 -41.47 -22.77
N HIS A 117 40.01 -41.99 -23.43
CA HIS A 117 40.77 -41.26 -24.45
C HIS A 117 39.81 -40.94 -25.59
N LEU A 118 39.04 -39.87 -25.43
CA LEU A 118 38.50 -39.19 -26.58
C LEU A 118 39.71 -38.55 -27.24
N GLU A 119 40.07 -39.05 -28.42
CA GLU A 119 41.02 -38.38 -29.29
C GLU A 119 40.51 -36.95 -29.50
N LEU A 120 41.04 -36.00 -28.73
CA LEU A 120 40.82 -34.58 -28.99
C LEU A 120 41.38 -34.34 -30.37
N ARG A 121 40.50 -34.27 -31.36
CA ARG A 121 40.89 -34.00 -32.73
C ARG A 121 41.45 -32.59 -32.76
N TRP A 122 42.77 -32.50 -32.93
CA TRP A 122 43.54 -31.27 -33.05
C TRP A 122 42.78 -30.25 -33.88
N SER A 123 42.30 -29.21 -33.21
CA SER A 123 41.47 -28.20 -33.82
C SER A 123 41.62 -26.90 -33.06
N VAL A 124 41.98 -25.84 -33.77
CA VAL A 124 42.07 -24.47 -33.21
C VAL A 124 40.66 -23.88 -33.01
N TRP A 125 39.63 -24.54 -33.56
CA TRP A 125 38.24 -24.06 -33.54
C TRP A 125 37.65 -23.85 -32.13
N PRO A 126 37.81 -24.73 -31.13
CA PRO A 126 37.27 -24.50 -29.79
C PRO A 126 37.79 -23.23 -29.14
N PHE A 127 39.09 -22.94 -29.30
CA PHE A 127 39.70 -21.73 -28.77
C PHE A 127 39.15 -20.47 -29.43
N LEU A 128 38.99 -20.48 -30.76
CA LEU A 128 38.42 -19.34 -31.49
C LEU A 128 36.96 -19.09 -31.12
N VAL A 129 36.17 -20.16 -30.96
CA VAL A 129 34.75 -20.07 -30.60
C VAL A 129 34.58 -19.59 -29.16
N LEU A 130 35.37 -20.09 -28.21
CA LEU A 130 35.36 -19.61 -26.82
C LEU A 130 35.80 -18.14 -26.75
N MET A 131 36.87 -17.76 -27.46
CA MET A 131 37.34 -16.38 -27.48
C MET A 131 36.30 -15.42 -28.08
N LEU A 132 35.60 -15.85 -29.13
CA LEU A 132 34.49 -15.10 -29.72
C LEU A 132 33.32 -14.95 -28.73
N SER A 133 32.91 -16.03 -28.04
CA SER A 133 31.86 -15.98 -27.01
C SER A 133 32.24 -15.01 -25.91
N MET A 134 33.44 -15.16 -25.34
CA MET A 134 33.94 -14.28 -24.28
C MET A 134 33.97 -12.82 -24.70
N ALA A 135 34.35 -12.51 -25.94
CA ALA A 135 34.32 -11.14 -26.46
C ALA A 135 32.88 -10.58 -26.54
N VAL A 136 31.92 -11.40 -26.95
CA VAL A 136 30.50 -11.02 -27.02
C VAL A 136 29.94 -10.82 -25.62
N ASP A 137 30.16 -11.76 -24.70
CA ASP A 137 29.67 -11.71 -23.31
C ASP A 137 30.29 -10.54 -22.55
N PHE A 138 31.58 -10.25 -22.77
CA PHE A 138 32.23 -9.06 -22.24
C PHE A 138 31.61 -7.76 -22.76
N THR A 139 31.36 -7.67 -24.08
CA THR A 139 30.73 -6.49 -24.68
C THR A 139 29.31 -6.30 -24.14
N ARG A 140 28.55 -7.39 -24.00
CA ARG A 140 27.19 -7.39 -23.43
C ARG A 140 27.20 -6.95 -21.98
N SER A 141 28.02 -7.57 -21.13
CA SER A 141 28.15 -7.23 -19.71
C SER A 141 28.52 -5.76 -19.52
N ARG A 142 29.50 -5.23 -20.28
CA ARG A 142 29.92 -3.82 -20.19
C ARG A 142 28.82 -2.84 -20.62
N THR A 143 28.11 -3.18 -21.69
CA THR A 143 27.01 -2.35 -22.21
C THR A 143 25.85 -2.32 -21.22
N LEU A 144 25.50 -3.49 -20.67
CA LEU A 144 24.40 -3.62 -19.71
C LEU A 144 24.73 -2.97 -18.38
N HIS A 145 25.96 -3.11 -17.88
CA HIS A 145 26.42 -2.46 -16.66
C HIS A 145 26.38 -0.93 -16.78
N ARG A 146 26.84 -0.38 -17.92
CA ARG A 146 26.76 1.06 -18.18
C ARG A 146 25.32 1.57 -18.21
N ILE A 147 24.41 0.83 -18.86
CA ILE A 147 22.99 1.17 -18.88
C ILE A 147 22.37 1.03 -17.49
N ALA A 148 22.79 0.05 -16.69
CA ALA A 148 22.35 -0.14 -15.31
C ALA A 148 22.75 1.03 -14.41
N GLU A 149 23.97 1.54 -14.53
CA GLU A 149 24.44 2.73 -13.79
C GLU A 149 23.71 4.01 -14.23
N GLU A 150 23.53 4.20 -15.54
CA GLU A 150 22.85 5.37 -16.11
C GLU A 150 21.36 5.41 -15.72
N GLN A 151 20.70 4.25 -15.60
CA GLN A 151 19.27 4.14 -15.30
C GLN A 151 18.97 3.74 -13.85
N ARG A 152 19.99 3.51 -13.01
CA ARG A 152 19.87 3.01 -11.62
C ARG A 152 18.92 1.82 -11.51
N SER A 153 19.05 0.86 -12.41
CA SER A 153 18.15 -0.29 -12.49
C SER A 153 18.80 -1.54 -11.93
N GLU A 154 18.30 -2.02 -10.79
CA GLU A 154 18.77 -3.25 -10.13
C GLU A 154 18.60 -4.50 -11.02
N ALA A 155 17.57 -4.53 -11.86
CA ALA A 155 17.34 -5.64 -12.79
C ALA A 155 18.43 -5.73 -13.88
N LEU A 156 18.79 -4.59 -14.48
CA LEU A 156 19.87 -4.51 -15.47
C LEU A 156 21.25 -4.79 -14.84
N GLU A 157 21.45 -4.41 -13.58
CA GLU A 157 22.66 -4.73 -12.83
C GLU A 157 22.79 -6.24 -12.56
N ALA A 158 21.70 -6.89 -12.18
CA ALA A 158 21.66 -8.35 -11.97
C ALA A 158 22.01 -9.10 -13.26
N ASP A 159 21.44 -8.69 -14.40
CA ASP A 159 21.76 -9.28 -15.71
C ASP A 159 23.24 -9.03 -16.10
N ALA A 160 23.78 -7.84 -15.81
CA ALA A 160 25.19 -7.53 -16.11
C ALA A 160 26.16 -8.41 -15.31
N LEU A 161 25.84 -8.69 -14.04
CA LEU A 161 26.58 -9.60 -13.17
C LEU A 161 26.47 -11.06 -13.65
N HIS A 162 25.31 -11.47 -14.15
CA HIS A 162 25.09 -12.81 -14.71
C HIS A 162 26.00 -13.06 -15.93
N PHE A 163 26.06 -12.15 -16.91
CA PHE A 163 27.02 -12.26 -18.03
C PHE A 163 28.48 -12.20 -17.57
N GLY A 164 28.75 -11.49 -16.47
CA GLY A 164 30.06 -11.49 -15.83
C GLY A 164 30.45 -12.88 -15.32
N THR A 165 29.54 -13.59 -14.66
CA THR A 165 29.79 -14.97 -14.20
C THR A 165 29.98 -15.95 -15.36
N ASP A 166 29.24 -15.79 -16.46
CA ASP A 166 29.41 -16.64 -17.65
C ASP A 166 30.78 -16.42 -18.30
N LEU A 167 31.27 -15.18 -18.35
CA LEU A 167 32.60 -14.86 -18.86
C LEU A 167 33.71 -15.56 -18.05
N TRP A 168 33.58 -15.61 -16.73
CA TRP A 168 34.52 -16.32 -15.86
C TRP A 168 34.46 -17.84 -16.06
N SER A 169 33.26 -18.40 -16.21
CA SER A 169 33.05 -19.82 -16.51
C SER A 169 33.67 -20.22 -17.85
N ALA A 170 33.41 -19.45 -18.91
CA ALA A 170 34.00 -19.66 -20.23
C ALA A 170 35.54 -19.52 -20.19
N GLY A 171 36.06 -18.58 -19.40
CA GLY A 171 37.50 -18.43 -19.16
C GLY A 171 38.14 -19.64 -18.47
N ALA A 172 37.45 -20.24 -17.49
CA ALA A 172 37.92 -21.45 -16.81
C ALA A 172 37.97 -22.65 -17.79
N VAL A 173 36.95 -22.82 -18.64
CA VAL A 173 36.96 -23.83 -19.71
C VAL A 173 38.09 -23.58 -20.70
N PHE A 174 38.29 -22.33 -21.14
CA PHE A 174 39.37 -21.96 -22.05
C PHE A 174 40.76 -22.32 -21.48
N LEU A 175 41.00 -22.03 -20.20
CA LEU A 175 42.25 -22.37 -19.52
C LEU A 175 42.41 -23.89 -19.36
N GLY A 176 41.34 -24.62 -19.04
CA GLY A 176 41.35 -26.08 -18.97
C GLY A 176 41.69 -26.74 -20.31
N LEU A 177 41.10 -26.23 -21.39
CA LEU A 177 41.36 -26.68 -22.74
C LEU A 177 42.80 -26.37 -23.18
N LEU A 178 43.29 -25.17 -22.85
CA LEU A 178 44.67 -24.76 -23.16
C LEU A 178 45.70 -25.61 -22.41
N ALA A 179 45.44 -25.90 -21.14
CA ALA A 179 46.30 -26.77 -20.34
C ALA A 179 46.31 -28.20 -20.91
N THR A 180 45.16 -28.74 -21.31
CA THR A 180 45.06 -30.05 -21.97
C THR A 180 45.87 -30.08 -23.27
N PHE A 181 45.76 -29.03 -24.09
CA PHE A 181 46.50 -28.87 -25.35
C PHE A 181 48.02 -28.82 -25.15
N ILE A 182 48.49 -28.05 -24.16
CA ILE A 182 49.92 -27.98 -23.81
C ILE A 182 50.41 -29.33 -23.26
N GLY A 183 49.57 -30.03 -22.49
CA GLY A 183 49.85 -31.36 -21.96
C GLY A 183 50.13 -32.40 -23.04
N GLU A 184 49.28 -32.44 -24.08
CA GLU A 184 49.47 -33.30 -25.23
C GLU A 184 50.73 -32.93 -26.04
N GLN A 185 50.97 -31.64 -26.32
CA GLN A 185 52.17 -31.18 -27.03
C GLN A 185 53.47 -31.58 -26.30
N LEU A 186 53.51 -31.41 -24.97
CA LEU A 186 54.69 -31.65 -24.15
C LEU A 186 54.77 -33.09 -23.60
N HIS A 187 53.84 -33.98 -23.99
CA HIS A 187 53.74 -35.36 -23.50
C HIS A 187 53.70 -35.47 -21.97
N LEU A 188 52.99 -34.56 -21.31
CA LEU A 188 52.80 -34.54 -19.85
C LEU A 188 51.45 -35.19 -19.50
N PRO A 189 51.42 -36.44 -19.01
CA PRO A 189 50.17 -37.20 -18.81
C PRO A 189 49.24 -36.60 -17.75
N GLY A 190 49.75 -35.76 -16.84
CA GLY A 190 48.92 -35.13 -15.81
C GLY A 190 48.00 -34.01 -16.32
N LEU A 191 48.31 -33.40 -17.48
CA LEU A 191 47.55 -32.27 -18.01
C LEU A 191 46.33 -32.71 -18.86
N GLU A 192 46.23 -34.00 -19.21
CA GLU A 192 45.08 -34.56 -19.96
C GLU A 192 43.75 -34.43 -19.18
N TYR A 193 43.81 -34.38 -17.85
CA TYR A 193 42.63 -34.22 -16.99
C TYR A 193 42.21 -32.76 -16.78
N ALA A 194 42.92 -31.78 -17.36
CA ALA A 194 42.65 -30.37 -17.11
C ALA A 194 41.26 -29.93 -17.64
N ASP A 195 40.80 -30.45 -18.78
CA ASP A 195 39.45 -30.16 -19.33
C ASP A 195 38.32 -30.70 -18.42
N PRO A 196 38.30 -31.98 -17.98
CA PRO A 196 37.34 -32.47 -17.00
C PRO A 196 37.39 -31.76 -15.64
N ILE A 197 38.58 -31.42 -15.13
CA ILE A 197 38.74 -30.70 -13.85
C ILE A 197 38.19 -29.27 -13.98
N ALA A 198 38.46 -28.59 -15.09
CA ALA A 198 37.90 -27.27 -15.37
C ALA A 198 36.37 -27.32 -15.46
N ALA A 199 35.80 -28.33 -16.14
CA ALA A 199 34.36 -28.54 -16.20
C ALA A 199 33.73 -28.74 -14.81
N LEU A 200 34.40 -29.50 -13.93
CA LEU A 200 33.96 -29.69 -12.54
C LEU A 200 34.00 -28.39 -11.73
N ALA A 201 35.08 -27.59 -11.87
CA ALA A 201 35.21 -26.30 -11.21
C ALA A 201 34.10 -25.34 -11.64
N VAL A 202 33.80 -25.28 -12.94
CA VAL A 202 32.70 -24.49 -13.50
C VAL A 202 31.35 -24.95 -12.96
N ALA A 203 31.10 -26.27 -12.90
CA ALA A 203 29.85 -26.81 -12.34
C ALA A 203 29.63 -26.38 -10.88
N VAL A 204 30.70 -26.32 -10.06
CA VAL A 204 30.62 -25.83 -8.67
C VAL A 204 30.28 -24.34 -8.63
N ILE A 205 30.91 -23.52 -9.48
CA ILE A 205 30.63 -22.08 -9.55
C ILE A 205 29.15 -21.84 -9.92
N ILE A 206 28.68 -22.50 -10.98
CA ILE A 206 27.28 -22.40 -11.43
C ILE A 206 26.34 -22.84 -10.32
N LEU A 207 26.62 -23.95 -9.63
CA LEU A 207 25.79 -24.44 -8.53
C LEU A 207 25.69 -23.42 -7.37
N CYS A 208 26.78 -22.74 -7.01
CA CYS A 208 26.77 -21.70 -5.99
C CYS A 208 25.89 -20.50 -6.39
N VAL A 209 25.98 -20.05 -7.64
CA VAL A 209 25.14 -18.96 -8.18
C VAL A 209 23.67 -19.39 -8.20
N THR A 210 23.40 -20.59 -8.71
CA THR A 210 22.07 -21.20 -8.79
C THR A 210 21.42 -21.32 -7.41
N TRP A 211 22.17 -21.72 -6.39
CA TRP A 211 21.66 -21.85 -5.03
C TRP A 211 21.19 -20.51 -4.44
N LYS A 212 21.91 -19.41 -4.73
CA LYS A 212 21.51 -18.06 -4.32
C LYS A 212 20.23 -17.62 -5.04
N LEU A 213 20.13 -17.90 -6.34
CA LEU A 213 18.93 -17.61 -7.13
C LEU A 213 17.73 -18.43 -6.64
N ALA A 214 17.91 -19.73 -6.42
CA ALA A 214 16.90 -20.66 -5.91
C ALA A 214 16.26 -20.16 -4.62
N ARG A 215 17.08 -19.71 -3.65
CA ARG A 215 16.60 -19.16 -2.38
C ARG A 215 15.74 -17.92 -2.59
N ARG A 216 16.19 -16.98 -3.42
CA ARG A 216 15.45 -15.75 -3.72
C ARG A 216 14.10 -16.04 -4.40
N THR A 217 14.09 -16.96 -5.36
CA THR A 217 12.87 -17.38 -6.05
C THR A 217 11.90 -18.08 -5.11
N LEU A 218 12.40 -18.96 -4.24
CA LEU A 218 11.58 -19.63 -3.24
C LEU A 218 11.00 -18.63 -2.22
N ASP A 219 11.81 -17.68 -1.74
CA ASP A 219 11.37 -16.61 -0.86
C ASP A 219 10.24 -15.79 -1.50
N SER A 220 10.37 -15.44 -2.79
CA SER A 220 9.34 -14.74 -3.56
C SER A 220 8.04 -15.55 -3.68
N LEU A 221 8.13 -16.87 -3.93
CA LEU A 221 6.96 -17.76 -4.01
C LEU A 221 6.25 -17.93 -2.66
N LEU A 222 7.02 -17.90 -1.56
CA LEU A 222 6.53 -17.99 -0.18
C LEU A 222 6.02 -16.65 0.37
N ASP A 223 5.89 -15.62 -0.47
CA ASP A 223 5.49 -14.26 -0.08
C ASP A 223 6.41 -13.63 0.98
N ALA A 224 7.69 -14.00 0.99
CA ALA A 224 8.67 -13.44 1.90
C ALA A 224 9.12 -12.05 1.43
N THR A 225 9.05 -11.06 2.32
CA THR A 225 9.60 -9.72 2.03
C THR A 225 11.15 -9.81 1.97
N PRO A 226 11.83 -9.27 0.94
CA PRO A 226 13.30 -9.33 0.84
C PRO A 226 13.99 -8.78 2.09
N PRO A 227 15.00 -9.46 2.67
CA PRO A 227 15.55 -9.12 3.98
C PRO A 227 16.21 -7.73 4.05
N GLU A 228 16.80 -7.26 2.95
CA GLU A 228 17.49 -5.97 2.86
C GLU A 228 16.51 -4.78 2.85
N ALA A 229 15.33 -4.96 2.25
CA ALA A 229 14.28 -3.94 2.17
C ALA A 229 13.21 -4.08 3.27
N ARG A 230 13.12 -5.25 3.92
CA ARG A 230 12.07 -5.59 4.89
C ARG A 230 12.03 -4.61 6.07
N GLU A 231 13.18 -4.28 6.65
CA GLU A 231 13.20 -3.47 7.86
C GLU A 231 13.07 -1.97 7.57
N GLN A 232 13.69 -1.49 6.48
CA GLN A 232 13.59 -0.09 6.06
C GLN A 232 12.17 0.24 5.61
N ILE A 233 11.59 -0.53 4.67
CA ILE A 233 10.22 -0.29 4.18
C ILE A 233 9.22 -0.38 5.33
N ARG A 234 9.37 -1.36 6.24
CA ARG A 234 8.48 -1.49 7.39
C ARG A 234 8.60 -0.30 8.34
N HIS A 235 9.82 0.16 8.63
CA HIS A 235 10.05 1.30 9.49
C HIS A 235 9.46 2.59 8.88
N ASP A 236 9.75 2.84 7.61
CA ASP A 236 9.28 4.02 6.88
C ASP A 236 7.75 4.02 6.74
N LEU A 237 7.14 2.86 6.49
CA LEU A 237 5.68 2.71 6.46
C LEU A 237 5.07 3.03 7.82
N ILE A 238 5.58 2.44 8.90
CA ILE A 238 5.05 2.69 10.25
C ILE A 238 5.18 4.16 10.60
N GLN A 239 6.34 4.78 10.36
CA GLN A 239 6.58 6.17 10.67
C GLN A 239 5.64 7.12 9.90
N ASN A 240 5.44 6.89 8.59
CA ASN A 240 4.55 7.72 7.78
C ASN A 240 3.06 7.50 8.13
N LEU A 241 2.68 6.28 8.48
CA LEU A 241 1.32 5.97 8.93
C LEU A 241 1.03 6.61 10.30
N GLU A 242 1.94 6.52 11.26
CA GLU A 242 1.78 7.15 12.58
C GLU A 242 1.80 8.68 12.50
N ALA A 243 2.42 9.25 11.47
CA ALA A 243 2.35 10.70 11.19
C ALA A 243 1.00 11.14 10.60
N THR A 244 0.14 10.21 10.18
CA THR A 244 -1.19 10.54 9.64
C THR A 244 -2.16 10.86 10.77
N ASP A 245 -2.78 12.03 10.70
CA ASP A 245 -3.73 12.48 11.72
C ASP A 245 -4.90 11.49 11.89
N GLY A 246 -5.22 11.18 13.15
CA GLY A 246 -6.26 10.22 13.52
C GLY A 246 -5.83 8.75 13.62
N ILE A 247 -4.59 8.38 13.27
CA ILE A 247 -4.04 7.05 13.53
C ILE A 247 -3.37 7.04 14.91
N LEU A 248 -3.83 6.18 15.82
CA LEU A 248 -3.25 6.06 17.16
C LEU A 248 -2.02 5.18 17.19
N TYR A 249 -2.04 4.07 16.45
CA TYR A 249 -0.90 3.16 16.28
C TYR A 249 -1.13 2.21 15.10
N VAL A 250 -0.04 1.62 14.62
CA VAL A 250 -0.06 0.57 13.60
C VAL A 250 0.14 -0.79 14.28
N LYS A 251 -0.90 -1.62 14.31
CA LYS A 251 -0.86 -2.94 14.98
C LYS A 251 -0.05 -3.96 14.18
N ARG A 252 -0.23 -3.96 12.87
CA ARG A 252 0.35 -4.96 11.97
C ARG A 252 0.52 -4.38 10.57
N VAL A 253 1.67 -4.69 9.98
CA VAL A 253 2.00 -4.43 8.59
C VAL A 253 2.43 -5.74 7.97
N ARG A 254 1.79 -6.14 6.87
CA ARG A 254 2.25 -7.25 6.02
C ARG A 254 2.45 -6.70 4.62
N VAL A 255 3.63 -6.95 4.06
CA VAL A 255 3.98 -6.54 2.71
C VAL A 255 4.45 -7.78 1.96
N ARG A 256 3.82 -8.04 0.82
CA ARG A 256 4.28 -9.05 -0.14
C ARG A 256 4.38 -8.42 -1.51
N ARG A 257 5.15 -9.08 -2.39
CA ARG A 257 5.35 -8.66 -3.77
C ARG A 257 4.79 -9.72 -4.72
N GLY A 258 4.07 -9.29 -5.75
CA GLY A 258 3.64 -10.15 -6.85
C GLY A 258 4.02 -9.49 -8.16
N GLY A 259 5.06 -10.00 -8.84
CA GLY A 259 5.61 -9.33 -10.03
C GLY A 259 6.18 -7.95 -9.70
N SER A 260 5.74 -6.92 -10.41
CA SER A 260 6.08 -5.50 -10.14
C SER A 260 5.31 -4.89 -8.97
N ASP A 261 4.20 -5.51 -8.56
CA ASP A 261 3.23 -4.88 -7.68
C ASP A 261 3.43 -5.26 -6.22
N TYR A 262 3.07 -4.34 -5.33
CA TYR A 262 3.10 -4.54 -3.89
C TYR A 262 1.70 -4.74 -3.35
N PHE A 263 1.52 -5.72 -2.47
CA PHE A 263 0.30 -5.91 -1.71
C PHE A 263 0.59 -5.65 -0.23
N VAL A 264 -0.16 -4.72 0.35
CA VAL A 264 0.06 -4.23 1.71
C VAL A 264 -1.21 -4.43 2.55
N ASP A 265 -1.14 -5.30 3.54
CA ASP A 265 -2.20 -5.44 4.54
C ASP A 265 -1.84 -4.67 5.81
N LEU A 266 -2.70 -3.73 6.19
CA LEU A 266 -2.55 -2.93 7.38
C LEU A 266 -3.62 -3.22 8.42
N THR A 267 -3.24 -3.12 9.68
CA THR A 267 -4.20 -3.05 10.79
C THR A 267 -3.94 -1.79 11.60
N LEU A 268 -4.87 -0.85 11.56
CA LEU A 268 -4.73 0.49 12.16
C LEU A 268 -5.63 0.62 13.38
N GLY A 269 -5.07 1.16 14.48
CA GLY A 269 -5.85 1.56 15.64
C GLY A 269 -6.36 2.99 15.47
N LEU A 270 -7.68 3.18 15.46
CA LEU A 270 -8.34 4.49 15.34
C LEU A 270 -9.10 4.82 16.62
N PRO A 271 -9.31 6.11 16.97
CA PRO A 271 -10.16 6.48 18.10
C PRO A 271 -11.58 5.94 17.94
N ARG A 272 -12.10 5.34 19.01
CA ARG A 272 -13.43 4.69 19.01
C ARG A 272 -14.63 5.65 18.98
N ASN A 273 -14.40 6.95 19.15
CA ASN A 273 -15.41 8.01 19.08
C ASN A 273 -15.53 8.64 17.68
N LEU A 274 -14.80 8.13 16.68
CA LEU A 274 -14.91 8.62 15.31
C LEU A 274 -16.20 8.15 14.62
N THR A 275 -16.73 9.00 13.76
CA THR A 275 -17.79 8.60 12.82
C THR A 275 -17.23 7.64 11.78
N PHE A 276 -18.10 6.79 11.22
CA PHE A 276 -17.70 5.85 10.17
C PHE A 276 -17.09 6.56 8.95
N GLN A 277 -17.67 7.69 8.54
CA GLN A 277 -17.14 8.49 7.42
C GLN A 277 -15.75 9.06 7.73
N ARG A 278 -15.48 9.50 8.97
CA ARG A 278 -14.15 9.99 9.34
C ARG A 278 -13.12 8.86 9.34
N ALA A 279 -13.51 7.66 9.78
CA ALA A 279 -12.64 6.49 9.71
C ALA A 279 -12.28 6.11 8.27
N GLU A 280 -13.23 6.21 7.33
CA GLU A 280 -12.97 6.02 5.89
C GLU A 280 -11.97 7.06 5.34
N GLN A 281 -12.14 8.33 5.69
CA GLN A 281 -11.21 9.40 5.28
C GLN A 281 -9.78 9.14 5.77
N ILE A 282 -9.62 8.67 7.02
CA ILE A 282 -8.31 8.28 7.56
C ILE A 282 -7.75 7.07 6.81
N GLY A 283 -8.60 6.09 6.48
CA GLY A 283 -8.23 4.96 5.63
C GLY A 283 -7.69 5.41 4.27
N PHE A 284 -8.36 6.34 3.60
CA PHE A 284 -7.89 6.88 2.32
C PHE A 284 -6.56 7.64 2.45
N ALA A 285 -6.40 8.43 3.51
CA ALA A 285 -5.14 9.13 3.80
C ALA A 285 -3.99 8.14 4.05
N ALA A 286 -4.25 7.07 4.80
CA ALA A 286 -3.30 6.00 5.05
C ALA A 286 -2.90 5.27 3.76
N THR A 287 -3.87 4.91 2.91
CA THR A 287 -3.60 4.31 1.58
C THR A 287 -2.71 5.22 0.74
N THR A 288 -3.02 6.52 0.71
CA THR A 288 -2.21 7.50 -0.02
C THR A 288 -0.79 7.61 0.54
N ALA A 289 -0.61 7.54 1.86
CA ALA A 289 0.70 7.54 2.50
C ALA A 289 1.54 6.31 2.09
N VAL A 290 0.92 5.13 2.03
CA VAL A 290 1.57 3.91 1.54
C VAL A 290 1.97 4.05 0.07
N GLN A 291 1.06 4.53 -0.78
CA GLN A 291 1.29 4.64 -2.23
C GLN A 291 2.36 5.67 -2.61
N LYS A 292 2.67 6.63 -1.72
CA LYS A 292 3.81 7.54 -1.91
C LYS A 292 5.16 6.81 -1.77
N LEU A 293 5.24 5.83 -0.87
CA LEU A 293 6.45 5.03 -0.65
C LEU A 293 6.55 3.87 -1.64
N LEU A 294 5.42 3.22 -1.92
CA LEU A 294 5.29 2.07 -2.81
C LEU A 294 4.29 2.42 -3.92
N PRO A 295 4.73 3.06 -5.01
CA PRO A 295 3.87 3.39 -6.13
C PRO A 295 3.22 2.13 -6.72
N GLY A 296 1.91 2.19 -6.97
CA GLY A 296 1.15 1.06 -7.51
C GLY A 296 0.80 -0.03 -6.49
N ALA A 297 1.06 0.18 -5.19
CA ALA A 297 0.67 -0.78 -4.17
C ALA A 297 -0.86 -0.90 -4.03
N ASP A 298 -1.34 -2.14 -3.98
CA ASP A 298 -2.68 -2.52 -3.55
C ASP A 298 -2.71 -2.62 -2.03
N VAL A 299 -3.57 -1.83 -1.39
CA VAL A 299 -3.57 -1.64 0.07
C VAL A 299 -4.91 -2.02 0.65
N VAL A 300 -4.89 -2.99 1.57
CA VAL A 300 -6.07 -3.41 2.33
C VAL A 300 -5.90 -2.98 3.78
N ILE A 301 -6.84 -2.19 4.29
CA ILE A 301 -6.78 -1.61 5.63
C ILE A 301 -7.91 -2.21 6.48
N HIS A 302 -7.53 -2.82 7.60
CA HIS A 302 -8.46 -3.20 8.66
C HIS A 302 -8.34 -2.22 9.82
N THR A 303 -9.41 -1.51 10.15
CA THR A 303 -9.44 -0.56 11.26
C THR A 303 -9.92 -1.23 12.55
N VAL A 304 -9.36 -0.83 13.68
CA VAL A 304 -9.75 -1.32 15.01
C VAL A 304 -10.06 -0.10 15.88
N PRO A 305 -11.25 0.00 16.49
CA PRO A 305 -11.56 1.10 17.41
C PRO A 305 -10.81 0.90 18.73
N VAL A 306 -10.14 1.95 19.22
CA VAL A 306 -9.33 1.91 20.43
C VAL A 306 -9.56 3.16 21.27
N ALA A 307 -9.45 3.00 22.60
CA ALA A 307 -9.49 4.12 23.52
C ALA A 307 -8.22 4.98 23.36
N ALA A 308 -8.39 6.28 23.11
CA ALA A 308 -7.25 7.19 23.03
C ALA A 308 -6.68 7.46 24.43
N LEU A 309 -5.35 7.71 24.52
CA LEU A 309 -4.66 7.98 25.80
C LEU A 309 -5.21 9.19 26.56
N ARG A 310 -5.87 10.13 25.88
CA ARG A 310 -6.43 11.36 26.43
C ARG A 310 -7.95 11.46 26.23
N GLU A 311 -8.67 10.34 26.25
CA GLU A 311 -10.14 10.40 26.21
C GLU A 311 -10.68 11.18 27.40
N SER A 312 -11.48 12.20 27.11
CA SER A 312 -12.26 12.90 28.13
C SER A 312 -13.40 12.01 28.64
N VAL A 313 -14.02 12.39 29.76
CA VAL A 313 -15.23 11.71 30.24
C VAL A 313 -16.33 11.78 29.17
N PHE A 314 -16.46 12.92 28.49
CA PHE A 314 -17.40 13.11 27.38
C PHE A 314 -17.15 12.11 26.24
N ASP A 315 -15.89 11.90 25.84
CA ASP A 315 -15.53 10.94 24.79
C ASP A 315 -15.89 9.52 25.17
N ARG A 316 -15.67 9.13 26.42
CA ARG A 316 -16.00 7.79 26.92
C ARG A 316 -17.50 7.56 26.94
N VAL A 317 -18.27 8.54 27.42
CA VAL A 317 -19.75 8.50 27.42
C VAL A 317 -20.28 8.35 26.00
N ARG A 318 -19.78 9.17 25.05
CA ARG A 318 -20.14 9.07 23.63
C ARG A 318 -19.72 7.75 22.99
N ALA A 319 -18.55 7.22 23.33
CA ALA A 319 -18.07 5.94 22.82
C ALA A 319 -18.96 4.76 23.28
N VAL A 320 -19.50 4.81 24.50
CA VAL A 320 -20.45 3.80 24.99
C VAL A 320 -21.75 3.83 24.18
N ALA A 321 -22.30 5.01 23.91
CA ALA A 321 -23.49 5.15 23.08
C ALA A 321 -23.25 4.69 21.63
N ALA A 322 -22.14 5.12 21.03
CA ALA A 322 -21.76 4.74 19.67
C ALA A 322 -21.58 3.22 19.51
N ARG A 323 -21.06 2.52 20.53
CA ARG A 323 -20.92 1.06 20.53
C ARG A 323 -22.25 0.32 20.35
N SER A 324 -23.35 0.91 20.81
CA SER A 324 -24.71 0.38 20.68
C SER A 324 -25.50 1.05 19.56
N ASN A 325 -24.84 1.85 18.71
CA ASN A 325 -25.46 2.64 17.65
C ASN A 325 -26.61 3.54 18.15
N LEU A 326 -26.44 4.13 19.33
CA LEU A 326 -27.38 5.07 19.93
C LEU A 326 -26.92 6.50 19.66
N ALA A 327 -27.83 7.33 19.17
CA ALA A 327 -27.60 8.75 19.00
C ALA A 327 -27.87 9.47 20.32
N ILE A 328 -26.84 10.15 20.83
CA ILE A 328 -26.95 11.00 22.01
C ILE A 328 -26.46 12.42 21.68
N HIS A 329 -27.10 13.41 22.27
CA HIS A 329 -26.70 14.81 22.18
C HIS A 329 -26.81 15.48 23.57
N ASP A 330 -26.37 16.73 23.67
CA ASP A 330 -26.38 17.54 24.90
C ASP A 330 -25.77 16.84 26.13
N VAL A 331 -24.68 16.11 25.92
CA VAL A 331 -23.93 15.46 27.00
C VAL A 331 -23.28 16.51 27.89
N SER A 332 -23.74 16.61 29.13
CA SER A 332 -23.21 17.45 30.19
C SER A 332 -22.64 16.58 31.31
N VAL A 333 -21.50 16.99 31.87
CA VAL A 333 -20.85 16.29 32.99
C VAL A 333 -20.50 17.31 34.05
N GLN A 334 -21.07 17.13 35.24
CA GLN A 334 -20.83 17.98 36.41
C GLN A 334 -20.18 17.15 37.52
N GLN A 335 -19.33 17.79 38.33
CA GLN A 335 -18.69 17.13 39.47
C GLN A 335 -19.14 17.79 40.78
N TYR A 336 -19.75 17.00 41.67
CA TYR A 336 -20.14 17.41 43.02
C TYR A 336 -19.54 16.44 44.03
N ASP A 337 -18.88 16.96 45.08
CA ASP A 337 -18.24 16.16 46.13
C ASP A 337 -17.33 15.03 45.62
N GLY A 338 -16.68 15.25 44.46
CA GLY A 338 -15.81 14.27 43.82
C GLY A 338 -16.54 13.24 42.94
N ALA A 339 -17.87 13.17 42.98
CA ALA A 339 -18.69 12.30 42.15
C ALA A 339 -19.10 12.98 40.83
N LEU A 340 -19.13 12.20 39.74
CA LEU A 340 -19.55 12.69 38.43
C LEU A 340 -21.05 12.44 38.23
N HIS A 341 -21.73 13.46 37.72
CA HIS A 341 -23.14 13.45 37.37
C HIS A 341 -23.24 13.75 35.88
N VAL A 342 -23.82 12.82 35.11
CA VAL A 342 -23.94 12.93 33.66
C VAL A 342 -25.39 13.20 33.30
N GLU A 343 -25.62 14.17 32.44
CA GLU A 343 -26.92 14.45 31.82
C GLU A 343 -26.77 14.34 30.30
N GLN A 344 -27.75 13.78 29.61
CA GLN A 344 -27.72 13.62 28.16
C GLN A 344 -29.13 13.48 27.59
N HIS A 345 -29.26 13.72 26.30
CA HIS A 345 -30.43 13.37 25.52
C HIS A 345 -30.15 12.10 24.71
N LEU A 346 -31.09 11.17 24.71
CA LEU A 346 -31.09 9.94 23.91
C LEU A 346 -32.20 10.05 22.87
N GLU A 347 -31.81 9.97 21.61
CA GLU A 347 -32.75 9.97 20.49
C GLU A 347 -33.24 8.54 20.23
N VAL A 348 -34.56 8.39 20.09
CA VAL A 348 -35.23 7.15 19.74
C VAL A 348 -36.26 7.36 18.63
N PRO A 349 -36.64 6.33 17.87
CA PRO A 349 -37.70 6.43 16.87
C PRO A 349 -39.05 6.83 17.50
N GLU A 350 -39.81 7.70 16.82
CA GLU A 350 -41.14 8.17 17.27
C GLU A 350 -42.17 7.06 17.46
N THR A 351 -41.99 5.91 16.79
CA THR A 351 -42.89 4.74 16.88
C THR A 351 -42.54 3.81 18.03
N MET A 352 -41.41 4.01 18.71
CA MET A 352 -40.93 3.18 19.81
C MET A 352 -41.80 3.37 21.04
N SER A 353 -42.12 2.28 21.75
CA SER A 353 -42.87 2.40 23.01
C SER A 353 -41.99 3.01 24.11
N LEU A 354 -42.61 3.75 25.02
CA LEU A 354 -41.89 4.33 26.17
C LEU A 354 -41.16 3.26 27.00
N ARG A 355 -41.70 2.04 27.09
CA ARG A 355 -41.07 0.93 27.81
C ARG A 355 -39.75 0.54 27.13
N GLU A 356 -39.76 0.32 25.82
CA GLU A 356 -38.56 -0.07 25.07
C GLU A 356 -37.50 1.04 25.12
N ALA A 357 -37.91 2.30 24.95
CA ALA A 357 -37.00 3.43 25.05
C ALA A 357 -36.37 3.54 26.45
N HIS A 358 -37.16 3.30 27.50
CA HIS A 358 -36.67 3.30 28.88
C HIS A 358 -35.72 2.13 29.17
N ASP A 359 -35.96 0.95 28.60
CA ASP A 359 -35.05 -0.20 28.73
C ASP A 359 -33.70 0.07 28.04
N ILE A 360 -33.71 0.72 26.86
CA ILE A 360 -32.50 1.16 26.16
C ILE A 360 -31.73 2.18 27.01
N ALA A 361 -32.40 3.21 27.52
CA ALA A 361 -31.79 4.22 28.38
C ALA A 361 -31.17 3.57 29.63
N THR A 362 -31.90 2.69 30.32
CA THR A 362 -31.41 1.98 31.51
C THR A 362 -30.16 1.15 31.22
N HIS A 363 -30.13 0.48 30.07
CA HIS A 363 -28.96 -0.29 29.65
C HIS A 363 -27.76 0.61 29.35
N LEU A 364 -27.98 1.70 28.60
CA LEU A 364 -26.97 2.70 28.27
C LEU A 364 -26.34 3.30 29.54
N GLU A 365 -27.16 3.68 30.51
CA GLU A 365 -26.69 4.22 31.80
C GLU A 365 -25.83 3.21 32.57
N ALA A 366 -26.23 1.94 32.59
CA ALA A 366 -25.47 0.88 33.25
C ALA A 366 -24.09 0.68 32.59
N GLU A 367 -24.04 0.71 31.26
CA GLU A 367 -22.78 0.61 30.52
C GLU A 367 -21.87 1.83 30.74
N MET A 368 -22.43 3.04 30.80
CA MET A 368 -21.67 4.26 31.12
C MET A 368 -21.05 4.21 32.51
N ARG A 369 -21.80 3.77 33.52
CA ARG A 369 -21.28 3.59 34.89
C ARG A 369 -20.19 2.53 34.97
N ARG A 370 -20.26 1.46 34.17
CA ARG A 370 -19.20 0.44 34.07
C ARG A 370 -17.96 0.98 33.39
N GLU A 371 -18.13 1.72 32.29
CA GLU A 371 -17.03 2.24 31.48
C GLU A 371 -16.28 3.35 32.20
N VAL A 372 -16.95 4.24 32.94
CA VAL A 372 -16.36 5.41 33.62
C VAL A 372 -16.50 5.30 35.14
N PRO A 373 -15.50 4.73 35.84
CA PRO A 373 -15.49 4.68 37.29
C PRO A 373 -15.45 6.11 37.87
N GLY A 374 -16.52 6.52 38.56
CA GLY A 374 -16.68 7.86 39.10
C GLY A 374 -18.05 8.49 38.81
N ILE A 375 -18.79 7.97 37.82
CA ILE A 375 -20.18 8.35 37.57
C ILE A 375 -21.08 7.81 38.70
N ALA A 376 -21.67 8.73 39.47
CA ALA A 376 -22.64 8.41 40.50
C ALA A 376 -24.07 8.38 39.95
N THR A 377 -24.46 9.37 39.14
CA THR A 377 -25.78 9.42 38.51
C THR A 377 -25.69 9.71 37.02
N VAL A 378 -26.66 9.18 36.28
CA VAL A 378 -26.86 9.50 34.86
C VAL A 378 -28.34 9.85 34.73
N LEU A 379 -28.64 10.99 34.13
CA LEU A 379 -29.99 11.42 33.79
C LEU A 379 -30.11 11.41 32.26
N THR A 380 -30.97 10.55 31.74
CA THR A 380 -31.21 10.42 30.30
C THR A 380 -32.57 10.98 29.96
N HIS A 381 -32.61 12.07 29.19
CA HIS A 381 -33.83 12.58 28.58
C HIS A 381 -34.09 11.82 27.28
N ILE A 382 -35.25 11.20 27.15
CA ILE A 382 -35.61 10.41 25.96
C ILE A 382 -36.40 11.30 25.01
N GLU A 383 -35.87 11.53 23.83
CA GLU A 383 -36.49 12.35 22.80
C GLU A 383 -36.81 11.49 21.57
N SER A 384 -37.94 11.76 20.94
CA SER A 384 -38.29 11.15 19.67
C SER A 384 -37.66 11.95 18.52
N GLU A 385 -37.00 11.28 17.59
CA GLU A 385 -36.59 11.90 16.32
C GLU A 385 -37.79 11.96 15.36
N PRO A 386 -38.34 13.15 15.03
CA PRO A 386 -39.47 13.23 14.12
C PRO A 386 -38.99 13.04 12.67
N ALA A 387 -39.39 11.94 12.04
CA ALA A 387 -38.99 11.62 10.66
C ALA A 387 -39.79 12.38 9.58
N THR A 388 -40.62 13.35 9.97
CA THR A 388 -41.55 14.04 9.07
C THR A 388 -41.06 15.46 8.72
N ILE A 389 -40.96 15.76 7.42
CA ILE A 389 -40.66 17.12 6.94
C ILE A 389 -41.81 18.05 7.34
N ALA A 390 -41.55 19.01 8.22
CA ALA A 390 -42.53 20.04 8.56
C ALA A 390 -42.65 21.05 7.39
N HIS A 391 -43.88 21.38 7.00
CA HIS A 391 -44.19 22.44 6.02
C HIS A 391 -44.79 23.66 6.74
N PRO A 392 -43.97 24.52 7.37
CA PRO A 392 -44.47 25.70 8.05
C PRO A 392 -45.05 26.71 7.05
N ALA A 393 -46.20 27.31 7.38
CA ALA A 393 -46.73 28.45 6.63
C ALA A 393 -46.01 29.73 7.07
N GLN A 394 -45.58 30.56 6.11
CA GLN A 394 -45.13 31.92 6.39
C GLN A 394 -46.31 32.76 6.91
N ILE A 395 -46.11 33.47 8.01
CA ILE A 395 -47.17 34.28 8.64
C ILE A 395 -47.17 35.67 7.99
N GLY A 396 -48.33 36.25 7.69
CA GLY A 396 -48.43 37.65 7.22
C GLY A 396 -48.12 38.73 8.30
N ALA A 397 -47.77 38.33 9.53
CA ALA A 397 -47.50 39.22 10.67
C ALA A 397 -46.00 39.34 11.01
N THR A 398 -45.12 39.03 10.05
CA THR A 398 -43.65 39.01 10.19
C THR A 398 -43.10 40.37 10.64
N GLU A 399 -43.58 41.48 10.06
CA GLU A 399 -42.95 42.80 10.24
C GLU A 399 -42.91 43.29 11.70
N ASN A 400 -43.93 42.99 12.52
CA ASN A 400 -43.97 43.49 13.89
C ASN A 400 -42.98 42.73 14.79
N LEU A 401 -42.93 41.40 14.66
CA LEU A 401 -41.98 40.56 15.39
C LEU A 401 -40.54 40.85 14.96
N THR A 402 -40.31 41.07 13.66
CA THR A 402 -38.99 41.46 13.15
C THR A 402 -38.52 42.79 13.75
N LYS A 403 -39.39 43.82 13.79
CA LYS A 403 -39.04 45.11 14.40
C LYS A 403 -38.75 44.98 15.89
N GLN A 404 -39.51 44.15 16.60
CA GLN A 404 -39.30 43.90 18.03
C GLN A 404 -38.01 43.13 18.30
N LEU A 405 -37.66 42.17 17.44
CA LEU A 405 -36.40 41.43 17.53
C LEU A 405 -35.20 42.38 17.39
N LEU A 406 -35.23 43.25 16.37
CA LEU A 406 -34.21 44.29 16.17
C LEU A 406 -34.13 45.27 17.35
N ALA A 407 -35.27 45.66 17.93
CA ALA A 407 -35.29 46.54 19.10
C ALA A 407 -34.67 45.87 20.34
N THR A 408 -34.89 44.56 20.52
CA THR A 408 -34.33 43.78 21.64
C THR A 408 -32.81 43.61 21.46
N ALA A 409 -32.34 43.45 20.23
CA ALA A 409 -30.91 43.32 19.93
C ALA A 409 -30.09 44.54 20.34
N LEU A 410 -30.67 45.74 20.26
CA LEU A 410 -30.02 47.00 20.68
C LEU A 410 -29.65 47.05 22.17
N ILE A 411 -30.20 46.15 23.00
CA ILE A 411 -29.86 46.03 24.42
C ILE A 411 -28.45 45.45 24.60
N PHE A 412 -27.99 44.65 23.64
CA PHE A 412 -26.75 43.89 23.71
C PHE A 412 -25.65 44.58 22.88
N PRO A 413 -24.64 45.21 23.51
CA PRO A 413 -23.61 45.96 22.80
C PRO A 413 -22.70 45.08 21.94
N GLU A 414 -22.62 43.78 22.23
CA GLU A 414 -21.88 42.81 21.44
C GLU A 414 -22.55 42.46 20.11
N ILE A 415 -23.86 42.67 19.97
CA ILE A 415 -24.59 42.40 18.72
C ILE A 415 -24.36 43.56 17.75
N ILE A 416 -23.63 43.29 16.67
CA ILE A 416 -23.30 44.28 15.64
C ILE A 416 -24.47 44.46 14.67
N ASP A 417 -25.08 43.34 14.25
CA ASP A 417 -26.13 43.31 13.24
C ASP A 417 -27.02 42.07 13.38
N ILE A 418 -28.26 42.16 12.91
CA ILE A 418 -29.18 41.02 12.76
C ILE A 418 -29.83 41.07 11.38
N HIS A 419 -29.73 39.97 10.63
CA HIS A 419 -30.28 39.85 9.28
C HIS A 419 -30.87 38.44 9.02
N GLU A 420 -31.36 38.21 7.79
CA GLU A 420 -32.02 36.97 7.35
C GLU A 420 -33.14 36.46 8.29
N ILE A 421 -33.93 37.40 8.82
CA ILE A 421 -34.98 37.10 9.80
C ILE A 421 -36.15 36.39 9.11
N THR A 422 -36.43 35.16 9.53
CA THR A 422 -37.55 34.35 9.06
C THR A 422 -38.50 34.03 10.20
N VAL A 423 -39.80 34.31 10.01
CA VAL A 423 -40.85 33.97 10.99
C VAL A 423 -41.80 32.96 10.39
N THR A 424 -41.92 31.80 11.03
CA THR A 424 -42.75 30.68 10.59
C THR A 424 -43.78 30.31 11.65
N ARG A 425 -44.92 29.76 11.21
CA ARG A 425 -45.87 29.09 12.11
C ARG A 425 -45.72 27.58 11.98
N GLY A 426 -45.33 26.93 13.06
CA GLY A 426 -45.31 25.48 13.17
C GLY A 426 -46.73 24.90 13.20
N HIS A 427 -46.91 23.71 12.61
CA HIS A 427 -48.05 22.82 12.84
C HIS A 427 -47.53 21.60 13.60
N GLY A 428 -47.44 21.69 14.92
CA GLY A 428 -47.08 20.56 15.78
C GLY A 428 -47.78 20.70 17.12
N GLY A 429 -48.66 19.74 17.43
CA GLY A 429 -49.25 19.53 18.76
C GLY A 429 -49.95 20.73 19.43
N SER A 430 -51.28 20.81 19.29
CA SER A 430 -52.24 21.63 20.07
C SER A 430 -52.07 23.16 20.16
N ALA A 431 -50.95 23.77 19.75
CA ALA A 431 -50.79 25.23 19.76
C ALA A 431 -50.13 25.72 18.45
N SER A 432 -50.63 26.82 17.89
CA SER A 432 -50.01 27.52 16.77
C SER A 432 -48.69 28.14 17.24
N SER A 433 -47.61 27.37 17.18
CA SER A 433 -46.32 27.78 17.70
C SER A 433 -45.62 28.67 16.69
N VAL A 434 -45.22 29.89 17.09
CA VAL A 434 -44.44 30.79 16.22
C VAL A 434 -42.96 30.49 16.43
N GLN A 435 -42.21 30.37 15.35
CA GLN A 435 -40.75 30.21 15.36
C GLN A 435 -40.11 31.40 14.66
N VAL A 436 -39.02 31.91 15.23
CA VAL A 436 -38.23 33.01 14.68
C VAL A 436 -36.81 32.52 14.47
N ASN A 437 -36.29 32.64 13.25
CA ASN A 437 -34.91 32.32 12.92
C ASN A 437 -34.21 33.60 12.44
N CYS A 438 -32.97 33.84 12.83
CA CYS A 438 -32.19 34.99 12.37
C CYS A 438 -30.69 34.73 12.45
N HIS A 439 -29.92 35.50 11.69
CA HIS A 439 -28.47 35.55 11.78
C HIS A 439 -28.07 36.74 12.64
N CYS A 440 -27.06 36.57 13.50
CA CYS A 440 -26.61 37.56 14.46
C CYS A 440 -25.10 37.74 14.34
N THR A 441 -24.67 38.92 13.90
CA THR A 441 -23.25 39.23 13.74
C THR A 441 -22.63 39.69 15.04
N LEU A 442 -21.51 39.07 15.41
CA LEU A 442 -20.73 39.34 16.62
C LEU A 442 -19.25 39.59 16.27
N PRO A 443 -18.45 40.22 17.16
CA PRO A 443 -17.02 40.44 16.94
C PRO A 443 -16.24 39.14 16.68
N ASP A 444 -15.30 39.16 15.74
CA ASP A 444 -14.51 37.98 15.31
C ASP A 444 -13.70 37.35 16.46
N ASP A 445 -13.25 38.15 17.41
CA ASP A 445 -12.40 37.76 18.53
C ASP A 445 -13.19 37.44 19.81
N LEU A 446 -14.53 37.47 19.76
CA LEU A 446 -15.37 37.15 20.90
C LEU A 446 -15.29 35.64 21.22
N PRO A 447 -14.91 35.24 22.45
CA PRO A 447 -14.83 33.83 22.82
C PRO A 447 -16.19 33.12 22.66
N MET A 448 -16.20 31.89 22.15
CA MET A 448 -17.45 31.13 21.94
C MET A 448 -18.31 30.96 23.20
N SER A 449 -17.70 30.93 24.38
CA SER A 449 -18.44 30.92 25.65
C SER A 449 -19.26 32.20 25.84
N ARG A 450 -18.67 33.37 25.53
CA ARG A 450 -19.35 34.66 25.62
C ARG A 450 -20.37 34.84 24.50
N VAL A 451 -20.07 34.37 23.29
CA VAL A 451 -21.03 34.29 22.17
C VAL A 451 -22.28 33.55 22.61
N HIS A 452 -22.13 32.38 23.24
CA HIS A 452 -23.26 31.59 23.73
C HIS A 452 -24.06 32.33 24.81
N GLU A 453 -23.40 32.92 25.80
CA GLU A 453 -24.07 33.74 26.84
C GLU A 453 -24.93 34.85 26.24
N VAL A 454 -24.36 35.65 25.33
CA VAL A 454 -25.07 36.78 24.69
C VAL A 454 -26.29 36.29 23.90
N ILE A 455 -26.14 35.22 23.12
CA ILE A 455 -27.25 34.64 22.34
C ILE A 455 -28.36 34.12 23.25
N THR A 456 -28.00 33.39 24.31
CA THR A 456 -28.97 32.83 25.26
C THR A 456 -29.71 33.93 26.03
N GLU A 457 -29.02 34.98 26.47
CA GLU A 457 -29.62 36.15 27.10
C GLU A 457 -30.56 36.88 26.13
N PHE A 458 -30.11 37.10 24.89
CA PHE A 458 -30.92 37.74 23.84
C PHE A 458 -32.18 36.92 23.49
N GLU A 459 -32.05 35.61 23.31
CA GLU A 459 -33.21 34.72 23.11
C GLU A 459 -34.18 34.83 24.29
N SER A 460 -33.67 34.75 25.52
CA SER A 460 -34.49 34.77 26.73
C SER A 460 -35.25 36.09 26.87
N GLU A 461 -34.57 37.21 26.64
CA GLU A 461 -35.15 38.55 26.72
C GLU A 461 -36.24 38.75 25.67
N PHE A 462 -36.02 38.28 24.45
CA PHE A 462 -37.01 38.34 23.38
C PHE A 462 -38.25 37.47 23.70
N ARG A 463 -38.04 36.24 24.18
CA ARG A 463 -39.14 35.32 24.55
C ARG A 463 -39.96 35.82 25.73
N LEU A 464 -39.33 36.53 26.68
CA LEU A 464 -40.00 37.10 27.84
C LEU A 464 -41.05 38.14 27.43
N HIS A 465 -40.77 38.92 26.39
CA HIS A 465 -41.69 39.93 25.85
C HIS A 465 -42.67 39.36 24.81
N HIS A 466 -42.43 38.15 24.30
CA HIS A 466 -43.20 37.54 23.21
C HIS A 466 -43.55 36.06 23.49
N PRO A 467 -44.45 35.77 24.44
CA PRO A 467 -44.80 34.40 24.84
C PRO A 467 -45.44 33.56 23.73
N GLN A 468 -45.93 34.19 22.65
CA GLN A 468 -46.40 33.48 21.45
C GLN A 468 -45.27 32.82 20.63
N VAL A 469 -44.00 33.22 20.86
CA VAL A 469 -42.83 32.65 20.20
C VAL A 469 -42.36 31.43 20.98
N SER A 470 -42.53 30.26 20.38
CA SER A 470 -42.18 28.98 20.96
C SER A 470 -40.70 28.64 20.87
N ARG A 471 -40.03 29.13 19.82
CA ARG A 471 -38.62 28.83 19.53
C ARG A 471 -37.97 30.02 18.82
N VAL A 472 -36.78 30.39 19.25
CA VAL A 472 -35.92 31.34 18.54
C VAL A 472 -34.66 30.59 18.16
N LEU A 473 -34.23 30.68 16.91
CA LEU A 473 -33.00 30.04 16.44
C LEU A 473 -32.07 31.12 15.89
N ILE A 474 -30.95 31.32 16.56
CA ILE A 474 -30.01 32.39 16.27
C ILE A 474 -28.73 31.75 15.75
N HIS A 475 -28.35 32.09 14.53
CA HIS A 475 -27.09 31.68 13.93
C HIS A 475 -26.05 32.78 14.17
N PRO A 476 -25.04 32.59 15.04
CA PRO A 476 -24.00 33.57 15.23
C PRO A 476 -23.01 33.57 14.06
N GLU A 477 -22.70 34.76 13.57
CA GLU A 477 -21.76 34.98 12.49
C GLU A 477 -20.62 35.92 12.92
N PRO A 478 -19.39 35.67 12.45
CA PRO A 478 -18.29 36.60 12.68
C PRO A 478 -18.47 37.86 11.81
N ALA A 479 -18.06 39.03 12.33
CA ALA A 479 -18.10 40.31 11.64
C ALA A 479 -17.40 40.31 10.26
N THR A 480 -16.42 39.42 10.08
CA THR A 480 -15.73 39.20 8.80
C THR A 480 -16.60 38.61 7.70
N ASP A 481 -17.62 37.81 8.03
CA ASP A 481 -18.51 37.19 7.04
C ASP A 481 -19.65 38.14 6.60
N ASN A 482 -20.03 39.09 7.46
CA ASN A 482 -21.02 40.14 7.19
C ASN A 482 -20.50 41.25 6.22
N ARG A 483 -19.54 40.92 5.34
CA ARG A 483 -19.07 41.77 4.23
C ARG A 483 -19.39 41.19 2.85
N ARG A 484 -20.21 40.14 2.77
CA ARG A 484 -20.63 39.52 1.51
C ARG A 484 -21.86 40.15 0.89
#